data_AF-A0A9W8IGX2-F1
#
_entry.id   AF-A0A9W8IGX2-F1
#
_cell.length_a   1.000
_cell.length_b   1.000
_cell.length_c   1.000
_cell.angle_alpha   90.00
_cell.angle_beta   90.00
_cell.angle_gamma   90.00
#
_symmetry.space_group_name_H-M   'P 1'
#
loop_
_entity.id
_entity.type
_entity.pdbx_description
1 polymer ?
#
loop_
_entity_poly.entity_id
_entity_poly.type
_entity_poly.pdbx_seq_one_letter_code
_entity_poly.pdbx_strand_id
1 'polypeptide(L)'
;MAPKRTLADDLEDDFALDNDYVSDTEDAQTIVNTLEPAKASKKRKAETPAKADNTNKRVKSVATTDKPSGKGTTASKFSVPLEANDQADTWNKYMKKAHPGITDLELADHLMLPQHIYTTTPAPSDSYLEDLAKTAVSTGKSKNKVMHGAPQVLVICSSALRVIDLVKRLRPVSKRGVLKLFSRHIKISEQIKTLKTTAVDIAVGTPNRILKLLTDDALKVNRLRLVVIDCWQDDKMRVVIDMDDTRKDLFAIWQDVLLPASANPDYGFKLRLV
;
A
#
# COMPACT_ATOMS: atom_id res chain seq x y z
N MET A 1 39.79 -43.30 36.34
CA MET A 1 38.35 -43.01 36.20
C MET A 1 38.20 -41.68 35.49
N ALA A 2 37.21 -41.58 34.58
CA ALA A 2 37.17 -40.75 33.38
C ALA A 2 37.24 -39.22 33.56
N PRO A 3 37.74 -38.47 32.55
CA PRO A 3 37.61 -37.02 32.48
C PRO A 3 36.20 -36.61 32.03
N LYS A 4 35.67 -35.54 32.65
CA LYS A 4 34.39 -34.92 32.34
C LYS A 4 34.40 -34.36 30.91
N ARG A 5 33.38 -34.72 30.12
CA ARG A 5 33.11 -34.15 28.80
C ARG A 5 32.59 -32.72 28.97
N THR A 6 33.35 -31.74 28.49
CA THR A 6 32.86 -30.39 28.15
C THR A 6 32.28 -30.45 26.75
N LEU A 7 30.96 -30.30 26.63
CA LEU A 7 30.28 -29.99 25.38
C LEU A 7 30.10 -28.47 25.35
N ALA A 8 30.93 -27.82 24.55
CA ALA A 8 30.67 -26.52 23.97
C ALA A 8 29.95 -26.77 22.64
N ASP A 9 28.74 -26.26 22.47
CA ASP A 9 28.48 -25.21 21.47
C ASP A 9 27.06 -24.68 21.69
N ASP A 10 26.99 -23.37 21.76
CA ASP A 10 25.92 -22.53 22.27
C ASP A 10 25.38 -21.77 21.06
N LEU A 11 24.23 -22.20 20.54
CA LEU A 11 23.53 -21.49 19.46
C LEU A 11 22.27 -20.85 20.06
N GLU A 12 22.50 -19.79 20.84
CA GLU A 12 21.49 -18.76 21.09
C GLU A 12 21.37 -17.90 19.81
N ASP A 13 20.38 -18.22 18.96
CA ASP A 13 19.89 -17.29 17.94
C ASP A 13 19.09 -16.19 18.67
N ASP A 14 19.81 -15.11 18.92
CA ASP A 14 19.38 -13.87 19.54
C ASP A 14 18.35 -13.14 18.64
N PHE A 15 17.08 -13.55 18.71
CA PHE A 15 15.99 -12.86 18.02
C PHE A 15 15.62 -11.61 18.81
N ALA A 16 16.36 -10.52 18.57
CA ALA A 16 16.05 -9.20 19.07
C ALA A 16 14.65 -8.75 18.60
N LEU A 17 13.69 -8.79 19.52
CA LEU A 17 12.42 -8.10 19.38
C LEU A 17 12.69 -6.61 19.58
N ASP A 18 12.76 -5.85 18.49
CA ASP A 18 12.69 -4.39 18.52
C ASP A 18 11.35 -3.96 19.12
N ASN A 19 11.39 -3.68 20.41
CA ASN A 19 10.28 -3.21 21.22
C ASN A 19 10.28 -1.68 21.20
N ASP A 20 10.18 -1.08 20.02
CA ASP A 20 10.05 0.37 19.86
C ASP A 20 8.59 0.79 19.98
N TYR A 21 8.09 0.81 21.22
CA TYR A 21 7.00 1.69 21.60
C TYR A 21 7.10 2.06 23.09
N VAL A 22 7.85 3.11 23.40
CA VAL A 22 7.69 3.88 24.64
C VAL A 22 7.16 5.25 24.25
N SER A 23 5.89 5.51 24.59
CA SER A 23 5.41 6.88 24.79
C SER A 23 5.31 7.08 26.30
N ASP A 24 6.24 7.86 26.85
CA ASP A 24 6.21 8.29 28.24
C ASP A 24 5.00 9.20 28.48
N THR A 25 4.09 8.74 29.33
CA THR A 25 3.26 9.61 30.17
C THR A 25 3.13 8.92 31.53
N GLU A 26 3.75 9.51 32.54
CA GLU A 26 3.60 9.16 33.95
C GLU A 26 2.17 9.45 34.41
N ASP A 27 1.48 8.46 34.98
CA ASP A 27 0.78 8.59 36.27
C ASP A 27 0.23 7.22 36.74
N ALA A 28 0.40 6.98 38.03
CA ALA A 28 0.28 5.69 38.71
C ALA A 28 -1.17 5.28 39.06
N GLN A 29 -1.48 3.98 39.01
CA GLN A 29 -1.80 3.12 40.18
C GLN A 29 -2.40 1.75 39.79
N THR A 30 -1.59 0.71 40.01
CA THR A 30 -1.87 -0.59 40.66
C THR A 30 -3.29 -1.17 40.67
N ILE A 31 -3.47 -2.35 40.03
CA ILE A 31 -4.07 -3.54 40.66
C ILE A 31 -3.29 -4.80 40.20
N VAL A 32 -2.88 -5.60 41.18
CA VAL A 32 -2.14 -6.88 41.09
C VAL A 32 -3.10 -8.08 41.15
N ASN A 33 -2.54 -9.26 40.76
CA ASN A 33 -2.96 -10.65 41.07
C ASN A 33 -3.99 -11.33 40.13
N THR A 34 -3.85 -12.58 39.65
CA THR A 34 -2.88 -13.69 39.84
C THR A 34 -3.03 -14.72 38.69
N LEU A 35 -1.96 -15.49 38.44
CA LEU A 35 -1.79 -16.74 37.66
C LEU A 35 -2.81 -17.85 38.10
N GLU A 36 -3.19 -18.90 37.33
CA GLU A 36 -2.39 -20.01 36.76
C GLU A 36 -3.29 -21.00 35.91
N PRO A 37 -2.72 -22.04 35.25
CA PRO A 37 -3.25 -22.71 34.05
C PRO A 37 -3.85 -24.13 34.25
N ALA A 38 -4.48 -24.71 33.20
CA ALA A 38 -4.86 -26.12 33.18
C ALA A 38 -4.75 -26.83 31.80
N LYS A 39 -3.71 -27.67 31.70
CA LYS A 39 -3.63 -29.10 31.30
C LYS A 39 -4.18 -29.63 29.95
N ALA A 40 -3.35 -30.56 29.45
CA ALA A 40 -3.40 -31.35 28.23
C ALA A 40 -4.09 -32.74 28.37
N SER A 41 -4.46 -33.34 27.23
CA SER A 41 -4.61 -34.81 27.02
C SER A 41 -4.56 -35.13 25.50
N LYS A 42 -3.50 -35.79 24.99
CA LYS A 42 -3.27 -37.25 24.75
C LYS A 42 -3.97 -37.91 23.52
N LYS A 43 -3.24 -37.97 22.39
CA LYS A 43 -2.71 -39.14 21.61
C LYS A 43 -3.56 -40.42 21.36
N ARG A 44 -3.71 -40.83 20.07
CA ARG A 44 -3.48 -42.20 19.46
C ARG A 44 -3.80 -42.19 17.93
N LYS A 45 -2.83 -42.39 17.02
CA LYS A 45 -2.46 -43.60 16.19
C LYS A 45 -3.64 -44.25 15.42
N ALA A 46 -3.74 -44.22 14.09
CA ALA A 46 -2.94 -44.84 12.98
C ALA A 46 -3.42 -46.27 12.62
N GLU A 47 -3.90 -46.48 11.37
CA GLU A 47 -3.63 -47.67 10.53
C GLU A 47 -4.29 -47.58 9.12
N THR A 48 -3.46 -47.79 8.10
CA THR A 48 -3.79 -48.12 6.69
C THR A 48 -4.03 -49.62 6.51
N PRO A 49 -4.66 -50.05 5.40
CA PRO A 49 -3.96 -51.01 4.53
C PRO A 49 -4.12 -50.79 3.00
N ALA A 50 -2.96 -50.89 2.33
CA ALA A 50 -2.62 -51.60 1.09
C ALA A 50 -3.47 -51.57 -0.20
N LYS A 51 -2.85 -50.96 -1.23
CA LYS A 51 -2.53 -51.42 -2.61
C LYS A 51 -3.45 -52.40 -3.35
N ALA A 52 -3.83 -52.00 -4.58
CA ALA A 52 -3.80 -52.87 -5.76
C ALA A 52 -3.33 -52.08 -6.99
N ASP A 53 -2.38 -52.68 -7.70
CA ASP A 53 -1.62 -52.22 -8.85
C ASP A 53 -2.32 -52.74 -10.12
N ASN A 54 -2.47 -51.93 -11.18
CA ASN A 54 -2.34 -52.49 -12.53
C ASN A 54 -2.07 -51.45 -13.62
N THR A 55 -1.21 -51.90 -14.51
CA THR A 55 -0.51 -51.19 -15.56
C THR A 55 -1.26 -51.29 -16.89
N ASN A 56 -1.20 -50.25 -17.74
CA ASN A 56 -1.06 -50.44 -19.18
C ASN A 56 -0.63 -49.16 -19.92
N LYS A 57 0.54 -49.24 -20.57
CA LYS A 57 1.01 -48.35 -21.66
C LYS A 57 0.44 -48.89 -22.98
N ARG A 58 -0.03 -48.02 -23.91
CA ARG A 58 0.67 -47.71 -25.19
C ARG A 58 -0.13 -46.83 -26.19
N VAL A 59 0.62 -45.89 -26.78
CA VAL A 59 0.58 -45.26 -28.14
C VAL A 59 -0.47 -44.21 -28.53
N LYS A 60 0.06 -42.99 -28.67
CA LYS A 60 -0.11 -41.92 -29.68
C LYS A 60 -1.22 -42.04 -30.74
N SER A 61 -2.00 -40.96 -30.86
CA SER A 61 -2.37 -40.37 -32.16
C SER A 61 -2.27 -38.84 -32.08
N VAL A 62 -1.64 -38.27 -33.11
CA VAL A 62 -1.38 -36.84 -33.32
C VAL A 62 -2.58 -36.27 -34.06
N ALA A 63 -3.20 -35.23 -33.52
CA ALA A 63 -4.06 -34.32 -34.28
C ALA A 63 -3.84 -32.90 -33.73
N THR A 64 -3.08 -32.12 -34.50
CA THR A 64 -2.74 -30.72 -34.27
C THR A 64 -4.00 -29.87 -34.36
N THR A 65 -4.37 -29.26 -33.23
CA THR A 65 -5.32 -28.15 -33.18
C THR A 65 -4.50 -26.87 -33.12
N ASP A 66 -4.50 -26.09 -34.19
CA ASP A 66 -3.88 -24.76 -34.24
C ASP A 66 -4.69 -23.79 -33.38
N LYS A 67 -4.31 -23.68 -32.10
CA LYS A 67 -4.60 -22.51 -31.26
C LYS A 67 -3.39 -21.57 -31.35
N PRO A 68 -3.57 -20.30 -31.72
CA PRO A 68 -2.46 -19.36 -31.76
C PRO A 68 -1.92 -19.20 -30.34
N SER A 69 -0.66 -19.58 -30.17
CA SER A 69 0.11 -19.40 -28.94
C SER A 69 0.16 -17.93 -28.57
N GLY A 70 -0.20 -17.63 -27.33
CA GLY A 70 -0.12 -16.30 -26.76
C GLY A 70 1.30 -15.77 -26.90
N LYS A 71 1.42 -14.59 -27.54
CA LYS A 71 2.66 -13.80 -27.53
C LYS A 71 3.06 -13.58 -26.08
N GLY A 72 4.22 -14.12 -25.69
CA GLY A 72 4.87 -13.72 -24.44
C GLY A 72 5.15 -12.22 -24.52
N THR A 73 4.41 -11.44 -23.75
CA THR A 73 4.63 -10.00 -23.64
C THR A 73 5.94 -9.80 -22.90
N THR A 74 7.00 -9.42 -23.61
CA THR A 74 8.20 -8.86 -23.01
C THR A 74 7.78 -7.70 -22.11
N ALA A 75 8.02 -7.83 -20.81
CA ALA A 75 7.58 -6.83 -19.84
C ALA A 75 8.36 -5.52 -20.08
N SER A 76 7.70 -4.53 -20.69
CA SER A 76 8.30 -3.24 -21.03
C SER A 76 8.46 -2.37 -19.78
N LYS A 77 9.57 -1.62 -19.70
CA LYS A 77 9.79 -0.59 -18.68
C LYS A 77 8.68 0.46 -18.75
N PHE A 78 7.99 0.69 -17.63
CA PHE A 78 6.98 1.74 -17.51
C PHE A 78 7.70 3.09 -17.41
N SER A 79 7.25 4.06 -18.19
CA SER A 79 7.77 5.42 -18.16
C SER A 79 6.62 6.35 -17.79
N VAL A 80 6.83 7.13 -16.72
CA VAL A 80 5.87 8.14 -16.27
C VAL A 80 6.00 9.35 -17.18
N PRO A 81 4.92 9.77 -17.87
CA PRO A 81 4.99 10.98 -18.69
C PRO A 81 5.24 12.23 -17.86
N LEU A 82 5.91 13.24 -18.43
CA LEU A 82 6.20 14.48 -17.73
C LEU A 82 5.01 15.46 -17.76
N GLU A 83 4.37 15.57 -18.92
CA GLU A 83 3.30 16.52 -19.17
C GLU A 83 1.97 16.12 -18.51
N ALA A 84 1.20 17.11 -18.07
CA ALA A 84 -0.08 16.89 -17.40
C ALA A 84 -1.09 16.16 -18.28
N ASN A 85 -1.13 16.47 -19.59
CA ASN A 85 -2.01 15.82 -20.56
C ASN A 85 -1.69 14.33 -20.67
N ASP A 86 -0.42 13.99 -20.88
CA ASP A 86 0.01 12.60 -21.06
C ASP A 86 -0.18 11.77 -19.78
N GLN A 87 -0.01 12.38 -18.60
CA GLN A 87 -0.31 11.71 -17.33
C GLN A 87 -1.81 11.43 -17.17
N ALA A 88 -2.66 12.39 -17.51
CA ALA A 88 -4.11 12.21 -17.49
C ALA A 88 -4.54 11.11 -18.48
N ASP A 89 -4.01 11.10 -19.70
CA ASP A 89 -4.27 10.06 -20.70
C ASP A 89 -3.78 8.68 -20.23
N THR A 90 -2.61 8.62 -19.60
CA THR A 90 -2.09 7.40 -19.01
C THR A 90 -3.02 6.88 -17.92
N TRP A 91 -3.48 7.76 -17.02
CA TRP A 91 -4.45 7.40 -15.98
C TRP A 91 -5.74 6.84 -16.59
N ASN A 92 -6.35 7.56 -17.53
CA ASN A 92 -7.61 7.18 -18.18
C ASN A 92 -7.50 5.86 -18.94
N LYS A 93 -6.36 5.59 -19.58
CA LYS A 93 -6.05 4.31 -20.22
C LYS A 93 -6.12 3.14 -19.23
N TYR A 94 -5.53 3.28 -18.04
CA TYR A 94 -5.57 2.22 -17.03
C TYR A 94 -6.93 2.13 -16.32
N MET A 95 -7.64 3.25 -16.18
CA MET A 95 -9.00 3.25 -15.65
C MET A 95 -9.94 2.43 -16.54
N LYS A 96 -9.88 2.63 -17.87
CA LYS A 96 -10.65 1.82 -18.83
C LYS A 96 -10.30 0.32 -18.77
N LYS A 97 -9.03 -0.02 -18.51
CA LYS A 97 -8.60 -1.42 -18.30
C LYS A 97 -9.14 -2.01 -16.99
N ALA A 98 -9.30 -1.21 -15.94
CA ALA A 98 -9.77 -1.70 -14.65
C ALA A 98 -11.26 -2.07 -14.65
N HIS A 99 -12.05 -1.47 -15.55
CA HIS A 99 -13.48 -1.68 -15.70
C HIS A 99 -13.81 -2.20 -17.11
N PRO A 100 -13.55 -3.49 -17.41
CA PRO A 100 -13.93 -4.09 -18.68
C PRO A 100 -15.46 -4.21 -18.75
N GLY A 101 -16.12 -3.16 -19.25
CA GLY A 101 -17.58 -3.05 -19.27
C GLY A 101 -18.11 -1.66 -18.93
N ILE A 102 -17.26 -0.73 -18.48
CA ILE A 102 -17.66 0.67 -18.34
C ILE A 102 -18.02 1.24 -19.70
N THR A 103 -19.18 1.88 -19.80
CA THR A 103 -19.59 2.55 -21.03
C THR A 103 -18.72 3.80 -21.25
N ASP A 104 -18.55 4.23 -22.49
CA ASP A 104 -17.79 5.47 -22.76
C ASP A 104 -18.46 6.71 -22.12
N LEU A 105 -19.78 6.66 -21.89
CA LEU A 105 -20.52 7.70 -21.17
C LEU A 105 -20.17 7.71 -19.67
N GLU A 106 -20.25 6.56 -18.99
CA GLU A 106 -19.84 6.45 -17.57
C GLU A 106 -18.36 6.77 -17.39
N LEU A 107 -17.52 6.39 -18.36
CA LEU A 107 -16.09 6.70 -18.31
C LEU A 107 -15.85 8.21 -18.32
N ALA A 108 -16.63 8.97 -19.10
CA ALA A 108 -16.50 10.42 -19.26
C ALA A 108 -16.68 11.16 -17.92
N ASP A 109 -17.60 10.69 -17.07
CA ASP A 109 -17.89 11.26 -15.76
C ASP A 109 -16.75 11.05 -14.74
N HIS A 110 -15.82 10.15 -15.05
CA HIS A 110 -14.73 9.76 -14.15
C HIS A 110 -13.34 10.12 -14.67
N LEU A 111 -13.24 10.78 -15.82
CA LEU A 111 -11.94 11.08 -16.44
C LEU A 111 -11.06 11.94 -15.54
N MET A 112 -9.79 11.56 -15.49
CA MET A 112 -8.74 12.46 -15.05
C MET A 112 -8.51 13.50 -16.13
N LEU A 113 -8.61 14.77 -15.76
CA LEU A 113 -8.34 15.90 -16.61
C LEU A 113 -6.95 16.47 -16.28
N PRO A 114 -6.29 17.17 -17.23
CA PRO A 114 -4.99 17.78 -17.00
C PRO A 114 -4.99 18.76 -15.81
N GLN A 115 -6.12 19.43 -15.56
CA GLN A 115 -6.29 20.32 -14.42
C GLN A 115 -6.19 19.59 -13.06
N HIS A 116 -6.43 18.28 -13.00
CA HIS A 116 -6.27 17.49 -11.78
C HIS A 116 -4.80 17.14 -11.51
N ILE A 117 -3.93 17.25 -12.51
CA ILE A 117 -2.52 16.88 -12.42
C ILE A 117 -1.69 18.08 -11.93
N TYR A 118 -0.80 17.80 -10.97
CA TYR A 118 0.22 18.73 -10.52
C TYR A 118 1.28 18.87 -11.61
N THR A 119 1.49 20.08 -12.09
CA THR A 119 2.55 20.38 -13.06
C THR A 119 3.74 20.95 -12.32
N THR A 120 4.93 20.44 -12.62
CA THR A 120 6.16 20.93 -12.01
C THR A 120 7.23 21.18 -13.05
N THR A 121 8.03 22.19 -12.78
CA THR A 121 9.30 22.50 -13.43
C THR A 121 10.30 22.64 -12.29
N PRO A 122 11.42 21.89 -12.22
CA PRO A 122 12.14 21.20 -13.31
C PRO A 122 12.02 19.66 -13.30
N ALA A 123 12.84 18.99 -14.12
CA ALA A 123 12.84 17.55 -14.37
C ALA A 123 12.99 16.67 -13.10
N PRO A 124 12.48 15.43 -13.13
CA PRO A 124 12.59 14.50 -12.00
C PRO A 124 14.05 14.22 -11.62
N SER A 125 14.35 14.33 -10.33
CA SER A 125 15.59 13.91 -9.67
C SER A 125 15.34 12.70 -8.77
N ASP A 126 16.39 12.12 -8.18
CA ASP A 126 16.25 11.03 -7.20
C ASP A 126 15.48 11.47 -5.94
N SER A 127 15.55 12.77 -5.59
CA SER A 127 14.84 13.41 -4.47
C SER A 127 13.49 13.99 -4.84
N TYR A 128 13.00 13.72 -6.05
CA TYR A 128 11.82 14.39 -6.60
C TYR A 128 10.56 14.23 -5.75
N LEU A 129 10.34 13.04 -5.20
CA LEU A 129 9.21 12.79 -4.30
C LEU A 129 9.30 13.63 -3.02
N GLU A 130 10.49 13.68 -2.41
CA GLU A 130 10.77 14.46 -1.21
C GLU A 130 10.58 15.94 -1.47
N ASP A 131 11.00 16.45 -2.62
CA ASP A 131 10.90 17.86 -2.97
C ASP A 131 9.45 18.27 -3.27
N LEU A 132 8.68 17.40 -3.93
CA LEU A 132 7.23 17.55 -4.07
C LEU A 132 6.53 17.56 -2.71
N ALA A 133 6.86 16.61 -1.83
CA ALA A 133 6.28 16.53 -0.51
C ALA A 133 6.64 17.75 0.36
N LYS A 134 7.90 18.21 0.33
CA LYS A 134 8.34 19.43 1.02
C LYS A 134 7.54 20.64 0.57
N THR A 135 7.33 20.78 -0.74
CA THR A 135 6.56 21.87 -1.34
C THR A 135 5.11 21.84 -0.89
N ALA A 136 4.47 20.67 -0.92
CA ALA A 136 3.07 20.49 -0.51
C ALA A 136 2.85 20.73 1.01
N VAL A 137 3.81 20.31 1.85
CA VAL A 137 3.76 20.53 3.30
C VAL A 137 4.02 21.99 3.65
N SER A 138 5.02 22.63 3.01
CA SER A 138 5.47 23.99 3.33
C SER A 138 4.58 25.11 2.78
N THR A 139 3.93 24.88 1.63
CA THR A 139 2.96 25.84 1.05
C THR A 139 1.70 26.02 1.93
N GLY A 140 1.54 25.19 2.97
CA GLY A 140 0.56 25.36 4.03
C GLY A 140 0.87 26.52 4.99
N LYS A 141 1.09 27.74 4.47
CA LYS A 141 1.12 28.93 5.33
C LYS A 141 -0.31 29.22 5.85
N SER A 142 -0.51 28.94 7.13
CA SER A 142 -1.30 29.78 8.06
C SER A 142 -2.83 29.67 8.17
N LYS A 143 -3.57 28.78 7.48
CA LYS A 143 -5.05 28.71 7.69
C LYS A 143 -5.69 27.33 7.90
N ASN A 144 -5.02 26.22 7.60
CA ASN A 144 -5.63 24.91 7.80
C ASN A 144 -5.43 24.47 9.25
N LYS A 145 -6.49 24.59 10.06
CA LYS A 145 -6.55 24.02 11.42
C LYS A 145 -5.96 22.61 11.39
N VAL A 146 -5.05 22.32 12.32
CA VAL A 146 -4.49 20.97 12.48
C VAL A 146 -5.66 20.05 12.79
N MET A 147 -5.87 19.04 11.94
CA MET A 147 -6.97 18.07 12.06
C MET A 147 -6.38 16.67 12.14
N HIS A 148 -6.95 15.84 13.01
CA HIS A 148 -6.60 14.44 13.10
C HIS A 148 -7.04 13.69 11.85
N GLY A 149 -6.20 12.75 11.40
CA GLY A 149 -6.50 11.89 10.27
C GLY A 149 -6.55 12.59 8.91
N ALA A 150 -6.14 13.86 8.82
CA ALA A 150 -6.21 14.66 7.60
C ALA A 150 -4.80 15.05 7.10
N PRO A 151 -4.11 14.20 6.32
CA PRO A 151 -2.79 14.50 5.77
C PRO A 151 -2.83 15.61 4.71
N GLN A 152 -1.68 16.26 4.48
CA GLN A 152 -1.45 17.18 3.35
C GLN A 152 -0.97 16.46 2.10
N VAL A 153 -0.24 15.34 2.28
CA VAL A 153 0.28 14.52 1.19
C VAL A 153 -0.18 13.08 1.39
N LEU A 154 -0.79 12.50 0.35
CA LEU A 154 -1.14 11.08 0.32
C LEU A 154 -0.33 10.40 -0.78
N VAL A 155 0.47 9.40 -0.42
CA VAL A 155 1.25 8.60 -1.38
C VAL A 155 0.64 7.21 -1.46
N ILE A 156 0.23 6.81 -2.66
CA ILE A 156 -0.38 5.53 -2.95
C ILE A 156 0.62 4.68 -3.71
N CYS A 157 0.98 3.51 -3.18
CA CYS A 157 2.01 2.64 -3.74
C CYS A 157 1.57 1.17 -3.75
N SER A 158 2.33 0.33 -4.46
CA SER A 158 1.94 -1.04 -4.81
C SER A 158 2.04 -2.04 -3.65
N SER A 159 2.94 -1.85 -2.68
CA SER A 159 3.24 -2.88 -1.68
C SER A 159 3.65 -2.34 -0.31
N ALA A 160 3.51 -3.18 0.72
CA ALA A 160 3.93 -2.85 2.09
C ALA A 160 5.44 -2.54 2.21
N LEU A 161 6.28 -3.25 1.45
CA LEU A 161 7.73 -3.00 1.46
C LEU A 161 8.03 -1.62 0.89
N ARG A 162 7.35 -1.26 -0.21
CA ARG A 162 7.47 0.07 -0.80
C ARG A 162 6.94 1.18 0.12
N VAL A 163 5.84 0.94 0.84
CA VAL A 163 5.37 1.87 1.89
C VAL A 163 6.49 2.14 2.90
N ILE A 164 7.16 1.10 3.42
CA ILE A 164 8.20 1.25 4.44
C ILE A 164 9.38 2.08 3.93
N ASP A 165 9.83 1.82 2.70
CA ASP A 165 10.89 2.57 2.03
C ASP A 165 10.53 4.06 1.89
N LEU A 166 9.35 4.35 1.34
CA LEU A 166 8.86 5.72 1.16
C LEU A 166 8.66 6.45 2.50
N VAL A 167 8.20 5.76 3.55
CA VAL A 167 8.05 6.34 4.88
C VAL A 167 9.41 6.74 5.47
N LYS A 168 10.48 5.96 5.25
CA LYS A 168 11.83 6.32 5.70
C LYS A 168 12.32 7.58 4.97
N ARG A 169 12.12 7.65 3.66
CA ARG A 169 12.48 8.78 2.79
C ARG A 169 11.72 10.08 3.12
N LEU A 170 10.44 9.97 3.45
CA LEU A 170 9.56 11.12 3.70
C LEU A 170 9.55 11.61 5.15
N ARG A 171 10.09 10.81 6.10
CA ARG A 171 10.14 11.20 7.51
C ARG A 171 10.87 12.53 7.76
N PRO A 172 12.04 12.81 7.15
CA PRO A 172 12.74 14.09 7.33
C PRO A 172 11.98 15.30 6.75
N VAL A 173 11.01 15.05 5.86
CA VAL A 173 10.21 16.09 5.20
C VAL A 173 9.01 16.53 6.06
N SER A 174 8.53 15.63 6.91
CA SER A 174 7.33 15.84 7.72
C SER A 174 7.65 16.51 9.06
N LYS A 175 6.77 17.41 9.52
CA LYS A 175 6.87 18.03 10.85
C LYS A 175 6.02 17.28 11.90
N ARG A 176 4.88 16.72 11.48
CA ARG A 176 3.91 16.00 12.33
C ARG A 176 3.94 14.48 12.13
N GLY A 177 4.99 13.97 11.49
CA GLY A 177 5.17 12.55 11.23
C GLY A 177 4.54 12.04 9.93
N VAL A 178 4.90 10.80 9.59
CA VAL A 178 4.45 10.10 8.37
C VAL A 178 3.76 8.81 8.80
N LEU A 179 2.52 8.62 8.36
CA LEU A 179 1.71 7.45 8.72
C LEU A 179 1.78 6.37 7.65
N LYS A 180 1.92 5.11 8.08
CA LYS A 180 1.94 3.92 7.22
C LYS A 180 0.56 3.26 7.17
N LEU A 181 -0.03 3.12 5.98
CA LEU A 181 -1.39 2.60 5.77
C LEU A 181 -1.35 1.30 4.95
N PHE A 182 -1.05 0.15 5.59
CA PHE A 182 -1.10 -1.18 4.95
C PHE A 182 -1.45 -2.30 5.94
N SER A 183 -1.78 -3.49 5.42
CA SER A 183 -2.51 -4.52 6.17
C SER A 183 -1.72 -5.64 6.87
N ARG A 184 -0.40 -5.54 7.05
CA ARG A 184 0.37 -6.66 7.60
C ARG A 184 0.39 -6.78 9.13
N HIS A 185 0.50 -5.66 9.86
CA HIS A 185 0.76 -5.71 11.31
C HIS A 185 -0.22 -4.89 12.15
N ILE A 186 -0.90 -3.90 11.55
CA ILE A 186 -1.84 -3.03 12.27
C ILE A 186 -3.26 -3.37 11.83
N LYS A 187 -4.10 -3.75 12.79
CA LYS A 187 -5.54 -4.00 12.54
C LYS A 187 -6.20 -2.70 12.09
N ILE A 188 -7.19 -2.80 11.20
CA ILE A 188 -7.84 -1.60 10.69
C ILE A 188 -8.49 -0.77 11.81
N SER A 189 -9.10 -1.43 12.81
CA SER A 189 -9.70 -0.77 13.96
C SER A 189 -8.71 0.04 14.80
N GLU A 190 -7.48 -0.46 14.96
CA GLU A 190 -6.41 0.25 15.65
C GLU A 190 -5.93 1.45 14.83
N GLN A 191 -5.76 1.26 13.52
CA GLN A 191 -5.38 2.34 12.62
C GLN A 191 -6.42 3.47 12.58
N ILE A 192 -7.71 3.14 12.64
CA ILE A 192 -8.80 4.12 12.76
C ILE A 192 -8.66 4.91 14.06
N LYS A 193 -8.34 4.25 15.19
CA LYS A 193 -8.11 4.95 16.47
C LYS A 193 -6.95 5.93 16.36
N THR A 194 -5.81 5.49 15.81
CA THR A 194 -4.64 6.36 15.59
C THR A 194 -4.97 7.56 14.72
N LEU A 195 -5.71 7.37 13.62
CA LEU A 195 -6.12 8.48 12.74
C LEU A 195 -7.05 9.47 13.44
N LYS A 196 -7.88 9.03 14.39
CA LYS A 196 -8.78 9.91 15.15
C LYS A 196 -8.06 10.77 16.20
N THR A 197 -6.92 10.32 16.71
CA THR A 197 -6.17 11.00 17.77
C THR A 197 -4.93 11.73 17.29
N THR A 198 -4.39 11.35 16.12
CA THR A 198 -3.09 11.81 15.66
C THR A 198 -3.22 12.74 14.47
N ALA A 199 -2.59 13.92 14.55
CA ALA A 199 -2.41 14.80 13.41
C ALA A 199 -1.17 14.37 12.61
N VAL A 200 -1.29 14.28 11.29
CA VAL A 200 -0.23 13.81 10.40
C VAL A 200 -0.08 14.75 9.20
N ASP A 201 1.13 14.83 8.63
CA ASP A 201 1.37 15.62 7.41
C ASP A 201 1.32 14.75 6.16
N ILE A 202 1.83 13.54 6.26
CA ILE A 202 2.00 12.64 5.14
C ILE A 202 1.43 11.28 5.54
N ALA A 203 0.66 10.69 4.64
CA ALA A 203 0.23 9.30 4.74
C ALA A 203 0.72 8.53 3.51
N VAL A 204 1.28 7.35 3.72
CA VAL A 204 1.78 6.47 2.67
C VAL A 204 1.10 5.11 2.82
N GLY A 205 0.50 4.57 1.76
CA GLY A 205 -0.28 3.35 1.88
C GLY A 205 -0.49 2.56 0.60
N THR A 206 -1.13 1.41 0.77
CA THR A 206 -1.63 0.60 -0.34
C THR A 206 -3.09 0.96 -0.64
N PRO A 207 -3.55 0.87 -1.91
CA PRO A 207 -4.92 1.20 -2.29
C PRO A 207 -5.98 0.54 -1.41
N ASN A 208 -5.87 -0.77 -1.16
CA ASN A 208 -6.84 -1.50 -0.34
C ASN A 208 -7.03 -0.91 1.07
N ARG A 209 -5.94 -0.52 1.72
CA ARG A 209 -6.02 0.01 3.08
C ARG A 209 -6.51 1.45 3.08
N ILE A 210 -6.04 2.26 2.13
CA ILE A 210 -6.47 3.65 1.99
C ILE A 210 -7.97 3.71 1.72
N LEU A 211 -8.48 2.91 0.77
CA LEU A 211 -9.89 2.87 0.44
C LEU A 211 -10.75 2.57 1.67
N LYS A 212 -10.44 1.52 2.42
CA LYS A 212 -11.18 1.18 3.65
C LYS A 212 -11.18 2.29 4.68
N LEU A 213 -10.04 2.96 4.88
CA LEU A 213 -9.94 4.08 5.83
C LEU A 213 -10.69 5.32 5.40
N LEU A 214 -10.81 5.57 4.08
CA LEU A 214 -11.65 6.62 3.52
C LEU A 214 -13.14 6.26 3.68
N THR A 215 -13.52 5.01 3.40
CA THR A 215 -14.90 4.51 3.57
C THR A 215 -15.36 4.58 5.03
N ASP A 216 -14.46 4.33 5.99
CA ASP A 216 -14.73 4.42 7.43
C ASP A 216 -14.65 5.87 7.98
N ASP A 217 -14.46 6.88 7.13
CA ASP A 217 -14.26 8.31 7.49
C ASP A 217 -13.13 8.55 8.52
N ALA A 218 -12.20 7.61 8.61
CA ALA A 218 -11.04 7.71 9.51
C ALA A 218 -9.92 8.53 8.86
N LEU A 219 -9.70 8.34 7.56
CA LEU A 219 -8.80 9.14 6.75
C LEU A 219 -9.59 10.24 6.05
N LYS A 220 -9.16 11.49 6.24
CA LYS A 220 -9.85 12.68 5.75
C LYS A 220 -9.05 13.35 4.64
N VAL A 221 -9.75 13.80 3.60
CA VAL A 221 -9.11 14.46 2.44
C VAL A 221 -9.11 15.99 2.55
N ASN A 222 -9.66 16.56 3.64
CA ASN A 222 -9.92 18.00 3.73
C ASN A 222 -8.66 18.88 3.68
N ARG A 223 -7.52 18.36 4.12
CA ARG A 223 -6.24 19.07 4.15
C ARG A 223 -5.32 18.69 2.99
N LEU A 224 -5.76 17.78 2.12
CA LEU A 224 -4.97 17.23 1.05
C LEU A 224 -4.55 18.36 0.10
N ARG A 225 -3.29 18.31 -0.34
CA ARG A 225 -2.72 19.23 -1.32
C ARG A 225 -2.08 18.48 -2.47
N LEU A 226 -1.51 17.32 -2.17
CA LEU A 226 -0.85 16.48 -3.17
C LEU A 226 -1.24 15.01 -2.95
N VAL A 227 -1.65 14.35 -4.02
CA VAL A 227 -1.74 12.89 -4.08
C VAL A 227 -0.68 12.40 -5.03
N VAL A 228 0.16 11.49 -4.58
CA VAL A 228 1.19 10.87 -5.40
C VAL A 228 0.80 9.44 -5.69
N ILE A 229 0.84 9.07 -6.96
CA ILE A 229 0.68 7.70 -7.45
C ILE A 229 2.07 7.17 -7.77
N ASP A 230 2.61 6.34 -6.87
CA ASP A 230 3.94 5.75 -7.00
C ASP A 230 3.93 4.67 -8.08
N CYS A 231 4.44 5.04 -9.25
CA CYS A 231 4.62 4.21 -10.44
C CYS A 231 5.94 3.43 -10.39
N TRP A 232 6.42 3.11 -9.19
CA TRP A 232 7.54 2.20 -9.00
C TRP A 232 7.21 0.81 -9.54
N GLN A 233 8.13 0.26 -10.33
CA GLN A 233 7.99 -1.08 -10.91
C GLN A 233 8.39 -2.16 -9.92
N ASP A 234 7.52 -3.16 -9.73
CA ASP A 234 7.87 -4.38 -9.00
C ASP A 234 8.82 -5.29 -9.81
N ASP A 235 9.22 -6.42 -9.23
CA ASP A 235 10.08 -7.42 -9.89
C ASP A 235 9.47 -7.99 -11.19
N LYS A 236 8.17 -7.76 -11.41
CA LYS A 236 7.41 -8.17 -12.61
C LYS A 236 7.15 -6.99 -13.55
N MET A 237 7.83 -5.87 -13.35
CA MET A 237 7.72 -4.64 -14.13
C MET A 237 6.31 -4.01 -14.12
N ARG A 238 5.49 -4.30 -13.10
CA ARG A 238 4.14 -3.74 -12.94
C ARG A 238 4.18 -2.55 -12.00
N VAL A 239 3.29 -1.60 -12.23
CA VAL A 239 3.10 -0.38 -11.42
C VAL A 239 1.75 -0.40 -10.73
N VAL A 240 1.58 0.39 -9.65
CA VAL A 240 0.36 0.38 -8.83
C VAL A 240 -0.95 0.59 -9.62
N ILE A 241 -0.88 1.34 -10.74
CA ILE A 241 -2.04 1.62 -11.59
C ILE A 241 -2.42 0.47 -12.53
N ASP A 242 -1.52 -0.50 -12.77
CA ASP A 242 -1.74 -1.63 -13.70
C ASP A 242 -2.04 -2.96 -13.00
N MET A 243 -1.58 -3.15 -11.75
CA MET A 243 -1.74 -4.44 -11.06
C MET A 243 -3.21 -4.74 -10.77
N ASP A 244 -3.66 -5.97 -11.07
CA ASP A 244 -5.05 -6.40 -10.88
C ASP A 244 -5.53 -6.22 -9.43
N ASP A 245 -4.65 -6.50 -8.46
CA ASP A 245 -4.97 -6.45 -7.02
C ASP A 245 -5.11 -5.03 -6.47
N THR A 246 -4.52 -4.02 -7.13
CA THR A 246 -4.51 -2.65 -6.63
C THR A 246 -5.33 -1.69 -7.47
N ARG A 247 -5.47 -1.95 -8.77
CA ARG A 247 -6.10 -1.00 -9.70
C ARG A 247 -7.55 -0.71 -9.34
N LYS A 248 -8.34 -1.73 -8.97
CA LYS A 248 -9.75 -1.57 -8.63
C LYS A 248 -9.92 -0.62 -7.45
N ASP A 249 -9.17 -0.86 -6.38
CA ASP A 249 -9.21 -0.01 -5.19
C ASP A 249 -8.66 1.40 -5.48
N LEU A 250 -7.64 1.52 -6.32
CA LEU A 250 -7.09 2.82 -6.71
C LEU A 250 -8.11 3.67 -7.48
N PHE A 251 -8.81 3.07 -8.44
CA PHE A 251 -9.82 3.79 -9.21
C PHE A 251 -11.09 4.07 -8.40
N ALA A 252 -11.47 3.20 -7.46
CA ALA A 252 -12.53 3.50 -6.51
C ALA A 252 -12.19 4.71 -5.62
N ILE A 253 -10.94 4.81 -5.11
CA ILE A 253 -10.48 6.00 -4.38
C ILE A 253 -10.65 7.27 -5.23
N TRP A 254 -10.33 7.20 -6.53
CA TRP A 254 -10.49 8.32 -7.43
C TRP A 254 -11.96 8.66 -7.67
N GLN A 255 -12.77 7.70 -8.09
CA GLN A 255 -14.17 7.87 -8.48
C GLN A 255 -15.04 8.32 -7.30
N ASP A 256 -14.90 7.65 -6.15
CA ASP A 256 -15.83 7.80 -5.04
C ASP A 256 -15.44 8.94 -4.09
N VAL A 257 -14.15 9.30 -4.05
CA VAL A 257 -13.61 10.22 -3.04
C VAL A 257 -12.90 11.41 -3.66
N LEU A 258 -11.84 11.17 -4.42
CA LEU A 258 -10.95 12.26 -4.85
C LEU A 258 -11.58 13.12 -5.96
N LEU A 259 -12.24 12.54 -6.95
CA LEU A 259 -12.87 13.30 -8.02
C LEU A 259 -14.00 14.20 -7.49
N PRO A 260 -14.96 13.70 -6.68
CA PRO A 260 -15.95 14.57 -6.03
C PRO A 260 -15.31 15.64 -5.15
N ALA A 261 -14.26 15.29 -4.40
CA ALA A 261 -13.54 16.27 -3.60
C ALA A 261 -12.86 17.34 -4.47
N SER A 262 -12.32 16.99 -5.63
CA SER A 262 -11.65 17.95 -6.53
C SER A 262 -12.59 18.99 -7.14
N ALA A 263 -13.90 18.69 -7.20
CA ALA A 263 -14.93 19.63 -7.65
C ALA A 263 -15.29 20.67 -6.57
N ASN A 264 -14.96 20.40 -5.30
CA ASN A 264 -15.21 21.33 -4.21
C ASN A 264 -14.13 22.44 -4.20
N PRO A 265 -14.51 23.73 -4.28
CA PRO A 265 -13.56 24.84 -4.31
C PRO A 265 -12.67 24.93 -3.04
N ASP A 266 -13.11 24.36 -1.92
CA ASP A 266 -12.33 24.33 -0.68
C ASP A 266 -11.16 23.33 -0.73
N TYR A 267 -11.22 22.36 -1.66
CA TYR A 267 -10.20 21.32 -1.82
C TYR A 267 -9.34 21.58 -3.05
N GLY A 268 -8.21 22.24 -2.85
CA GLY A 268 -7.26 22.59 -3.91
C GLY A 268 -6.16 21.56 -4.19
N PHE A 269 -6.40 20.27 -3.96
CA PHE A 269 -5.35 19.27 -4.16
C PHE A 269 -5.13 18.91 -5.63
N LYS A 270 -3.93 18.41 -5.93
CA LYS A 270 -3.55 17.92 -7.26
C LYS A 270 -2.94 16.52 -7.16
N LEU A 271 -3.01 15.75 -8.23
CA LEU A 271 -2.43 14.41 -8.34
C LEU A 271 -1.15 14.44 -9.17
N ARG A 272 -0.20 13.54 -8.89
CA ARG A 272 0.99 13.35 -9.72
C ARG A 272 1.35 11.89 -9.80
N LEU A 273 1.57 11.39 -11.00
CA LEU A 273 2.25 10.11 -11.21
C LEU A 273 3.75 10.36 -11.07
N VAL A 274 4.41 9.53 -10.26
CA VAL A 274 5.84 9.63 -9.91
C VAL A 274 6.50 8.27 -10.06
#